data_AF-A0A7W3N0G2-F1
#
_entry.id   AF-A0A7W3N0G2-F1
#
_cell.length_a   1.000
_cell.length_b   1.000
_cell.length_c   1.000
_cell.angle_alpha   90.00
_cell.angle_beta   90.00
_cell.angle_gamma   90.00
#
_symmetry.space_group_name_H-M   'P 1'
#
loop_
_entity.id
_entity.type
_entity.pdbx_description
1 polymer ?
#
loop_
_entity_poly.entity_id
_entity_poly.type
_entity_poly.pdbx_seq_one_letter_code
_entity_poly.pdbx_strand_id
1 'polypeptide(L)'
;MALPGSTHDLTAARDHGIVAGLTAWAIAGYADKAHQGASGAISTPCKRHKGRKLGNRKKLYNRYHAKVRAPGEPGAATLKKWHILRKAGCSHSRLIAIIQAILTLCHQAG
;
A
#
# COMPACT_ATOMS: atom_id res chain seq x y z
N MET A 1 14.66 0.66 -15.09
CA MET A 1 14.65 -0.64 -15.79
C MET A 1 13.26 -1.24 -15.64
N ALA A 2 12.69 -1.79 -16.70
CA ALA A 2 11.37 -2.42 -16.64
C ALA A 2 11.51 -3.84 -16.07
N LEU A 3 10.84 -4.12 -14.96
CA LEU A 3 10.81 -5.46 -14.37
C LEU A 3 9.99 -6.41 -15.26
N PRO A 4 10.33 -7.71 -15.33
CA PRO A 4 9.56 -8.69 -16.08
C PRO A 4 8.08 -8.68 -15.65
N GLY A 5 7.15 -8.86 -16.59
CA GLY A 5 5.69 -8.72 -16.41
C GLY A 5 4.99 -9.64 -15.41
N SER A 6 5.74 -10.32 -14.53
CA SER A 6 5.25 -11.16 -13.42
C SER A 6 6.01 -10.86 -12.12
N THR A 7 6.58 -9.67 -11.98
CA THR A 7 7.24 -9.29 -10.74
C THR A 7 6.19 -8.96 -9.69
N HIS A 8 6.23 -9.68 -8.57
CA HIS A 8 5.34 -9.44 -7.44
C HIS A 8 5.37 -7.96 -7.02
N ASP A 9 4.21 -7.33 -6.80
CA ASP A 9 4.09 -5.89 -6.54
C ASP A 9 5.04 -5.41 -5.43
N LEU A 10 5.21 -6.22 -4.39
CA LEU A 10 6.14 -5.92 -3.30
C LEU A 10 7.61 -5.84 -3.75
N THR A 11 8.03 -6.70 -4.68
CA THR A 11 9.39 -6.66 -5.23
C THR A 11 9.59 -5.40 -6.06
N ALA A 12 8.60 -5.03 -6.88
CA ALA A 12 8.64 -3.76 -7.61
C ALA A 12 8.65 -2.55 -6.67
N ALA A 13 7.85 -2.56 -5.61
CA ALA A 13 7.83 -1.49 -4.61
C ALA A 13 9.17 -1.31 -3.88
N ARG A 14 9.94 -2.41 -3.70
CA ARG A 14 11.30 -2.36 -3.17
C ARG A 14 12.30 -1.80 -4.17
N ASP A 15 12.27 -2.30 -5.40
CA ASP A 15 13.15 -1.86 -6.49
C ASP A 15 13.01 -0.35 -6.75
N HIS A 16 11.76 0.14 -6.69
CA HIS A 16 11.46 1.57 -6.84
C HIS A 16 11.67 2.40 -5.56
N GLY A 17 12.22 1.82 -4.50
CA GLY A 17 12.55 2.54 -3.27
C GLY A 17 11.36 3.03 -2.45
N ILE A 18 10.13 2.59 -2.76
CA ILE A 18 8.90 3.04 -2.08
C ILE A 18 8.94 2.63 -0.60
N VAL A 19 9.30 1.37 -0.31
CA VAL A 19 9.40 0.86 1.07
C VAL A 19 10.49 1.62 1.85
N ALA A 20 11.62 1.89 1.20
CA ALA A 20 12.74 2.62 1.80
C ALA A 20 12.36 4.08 2.10
N GLY A 21 11.70 4.75 1.16
CA GLY A 21 11.20 6.12 1.33
C GLY A 21 10.20 6.23 2.50
N LEU A 22 9.15 5.40 2.50
CA LEU A 22 8.18 5.41 3.60
C LEU A 22 8.85 5.18 4.97
N THR A 23 9.84 4.29 5.02
CA THR A 23 10.60 4.02 6.25
C THR A 23 11.46 5.21 6.66
N ALA A 24 12.20 5.81 5.73
CA ALA A 24 13.07 6.96 6.01
C ALA A 24 12.28 8.19 6.52
N TRP A 25 11.06 8.38 6.03
CA TRP A 25 10.18 9.48 6.44
C TRP A 25 9.21 9.11 7.59
N ALA A 26 9.33 7.91 8.17
CA ALA A 26 8.44 7.39 9.21
C ALA A 26 6.94 7.44 8.84
N ILE A 27 6.63 7.30 7.55
CA ILE A 27 5.25 7.30 7.04
C ILE A 27 4.71 5.88 7.11
N ALA A 28 3.77 5.64 8.03
CA ALA A 28 3.15 4.33 8.20
C ALA A 28 2.29 3.94 6.98
N GLY A 29 2.56 2.77 6.39
CA GLY A 29 1.78 2.17 5.32
C GLY A 29 0.99 0.96 5.78
N TYR A 30 -0.25 0.79 5.32
CA TYR A 30 -1.12 -0.35 5.68
C TYR A 30 -1.50 -1.15 4.42
N ALA A 31 -0.77 -2.23 4.17
CA ALA A 31 -0.95 -3.06 2.97
C ALA A 31 -1.77 -4.32 3.26
N ASP A 32 -2.36 -4.93 2.23
CA ASP A 32 -3.11 -6.18 2.40
C ASP A 32 -2.21 -7.41 2.62
N LYS A 33 -2.84 -8.58 2.77
CA LYS A 33 -2.17 -9.86 3.05
C LYS A 33 -1.29 -10.37 1.91
N ALA A 34 -1.48 -9.94 0.66
CA ALA A 34 -0.61 -10.35 -0.44
C ALA A 34 0.78 -9.71 -0.31
N HIS A 35 0.88 -8.58 0.39
CA HIS A 35 2.12 -7.83 0.60
C HIS A 35 2.86 -8.24 1.88
N GLN A 36 2.54 -9.40 2.46
CA GLN A 36 3.26 -9.89 3.62
C GLN A 36 4.76 -9.98 3.35
N GLY A 37 5.54 -9.53 4.34
CA GLY A 37 6.99 -9.42 4.21
C GLY A 37 7.46 -8.04 3.79
N ALA A 38 6.59 -7.05 3.59
CA ALA A 38 6.99 -5.69 3.21
C ALA A 38 8.06 -5.06 4.12
N SER A 39 7.91 -5.22 5.43
CA SER A 39 8.82 -4.70 6.47
C SER A 39 8.91 -3.16 6.50
N GLY A 40 9.76 -2.63 7.39
CA GLY A 40 9.94 -1.18 7.58
C GLY A 40 8.68 -0.51 8.14
N ALA A 41 8.31 0.62 7.58
CA ALA A 41 7.08 1.34 7.97
C ALA A 41 5.78 0.71 7.42
N ILE A 42 5.84 -0.44 6.73
CA ILE A 42 4.65 -1.08 6.14
C ILE A 42 4.14 -2.22 7.03
N SER A 43 2.92 -2.03 7.51
CA SER A 43 2.17 -2.97 8.33
C SER A 43 1.24 -3.84 7.49
N THR A 44 1.23 -5.16 7.74
CA THR A 44 0.36 -6.13 7.04
C THR A 44 -0.44 -6.99 8.02
N PRO A 45 -1.62 -7.51 7.63
CA PRO A 45 -2.41 -8.38 8.48
C PRO A 45 -1.71 -9.71 8.73
N CYS A 46 -2.01 -10.33 9.87
CA CYS A 46 -1.56 -11.68 10.18
C CYS A 46 -2.33 -12.71 9.33
N LYS A 47 -1.58 -13.58 8.63
CA LYS A 47 -2.13 -14.71 7.87
C LYS A 47 -2.42 -15.90 8.80
N ARG A 48 -3.43 -16.67 8.43
CA ARG A 48 -3.74 -17.97 9.06
C ARG A 48 -2.86 -19.04 8.41
N HIS A 49 -2.13 -19.81 9.22
CA HIS A 49 -1.38 -20.98 8.73
C HIS A 49 -2.31 -22.18 8.55
N LYS A 50 -2.02 -23.06 7.59
CA LYS A 50 -2.79 -24.28 7.34
C LYS A 50 -2.87 -25.10 8.63
N GLY A 51 -4.06 -25.58 8.98
CA GLY A 51 -4.30 -26.36 10.19
C GLY A 51 -4.31 -25.57 11.52
N ARG A 52 -4.09 -24.24 11.51
CA ARG A 52 -4.06 -23.43 12.76
C ARG A 52 -5.09 -22.32 12.73
N LYS A 53 -5.82 -22.14 13.84
CA LYS A 53 -6.70 -20.97 14.02
C LYS A 53 -5.87 -19.73 14.35
N LEU A 54 -6.33 -18.57 13.89
CA LEU A 54 -5.73 -17.29 14.25
C LEU A 54 -6.15 -16.91 15.68
N GLY A 55 -5.19 -16.62 16.56
CA GLY A 55 -5.48 -16.21 17.93
C GLY A 55 -6.28 -14.91 18.02
N ASN A 56 -6.99 -14.69 19.13
CA ASN A 56 -7.90 -13.56 19.30
C ASN A 56 -7.21 -12.19 19.16
N ARG A 57 -6.00 -12.03 19.69
CA ARG A 57 -5.20 -10.80 19.53
C ARG A 57 -4.89 -10.50 18.05
N LYS A 58 -4.48 -11.52 17.29
CA LYS A 58 -4.20 -11.39 15.85
C LYS A 58 -5.47 -11.09 15.03
N LYS A 59 -6.62 -11.64 15.42
CA LYS A 59 -7.92 -11.29 14.82
C LYS A 59 -8.29 -9.84 15.11
N LEU A 60 -8.10 -9.36 16.34
CA LEU A 60 -8.37 -7.97 16.71
C LEU A 60 -7.48 -7.01 15.92
N TYR A 61 -6.18 -7.29 15.86
CA TYR A 61 -5.24 -6.55 15.03
C TYR A 61 -5.68 -6.49 13.56
N ASN A 62 -6.04 -7.63 12.95
CA ASN A 62 -6.52 -7.66 11.57
C ASN A 62 -7.79 -6.82 11.35
N ARG A 63 -8.71 -6.76 12.34
CA ARG A 63 -9.91 -5.92 12.26
C ARG A 63 -9.57 -4.44 12.31
N TYR A 64 -8.67 -4.04 13.21
CA TYR A 64 -8.21 -2.65 13.28
C TYR A 64 -7.45 -2.26 12.00
N HIS A 65 -6.55 -3.11 11.53
CA HIS A 65 -5.80 -2.92 10.29
C HIS A 65 -6.75 -2.71 9.10
N ALA A 66 -7.79 -3.54 8.96
CA ALA A 66 -8.79 -3.39 7.90
C ALA A 66 -9.55 -2.05 7.99
N LYS A 67 -9.89 -1.59 9.21
CA LYS A 67 -10.53 -0.28 9.41
C LYS A 67 -9.63 0.88 9.00
N VAL A 68 -8.34 0.82 9.30
CA VAL A 68 -7.37 1.86 8.90
C VAL A 68 -7.17 1.86 7.38
N ARG A 69 -7.23 0.70 6.73
CA ARG A 69 -7.08 0.58 5.28
C ARG A 69 -8.31 1.04 4.50
N ALA A 70 -9.52 0.74 5.00
CA ALA A 70 -10.76 0.95 4.26
C ALA A 70 -10.93 2.36 3.64
N PRO A 71 -10.58 3.47 4.32
CA PRO A 71 -10.66 4.82 3.72
C PRO A 71 -9.81 5.02 2.47
N GLY A 72 -8.72 4.26 2.29
CA GLY A 72 -7.84 4.37 1.12
C GLY A 72 -8.32 3.61 -0.12
N GLU A 73 -9.29 2.69 0.02
CA GLU A 73 -9.75 1.85 -1.09
C GLU A 73 -10.52 2.63 -2.17
N PRO A 74 -11.43 3.56 -1.83
CA PRO A 74 -12.09 4.43 -2.81
C PRO A 74 -11.10 5.28 -3.62
N GLY A 75 -10.04 5.78 -2.98
CA GLY A 75 -8.97 6.53 -3.63
C GLY A 75 -8.22 5.70 -4.67
N ALA A 76 -7.78 4.51 -4.27
CA ALA A 76 -7.10 3.58 -5.17
C ALA A 76 -7.99 3.16 -6.36
N ALA A 77 -9.28 2.93 -6.14
CA ALA A 77 -10.24 2.59 -7.19
C ALA A 77 -10.43 3.75 -8.18
N THR A 78 -10.58 4.97 -7.67
CA THR A 78 -10.69 6.20 -8.47
C THR A 78 -9.47 6.41 -9.36
N LEU A 79 -8.27 6.17 -8.82
CA LEU A 79 -7.03 6.32 -9.58
C LEU A 79 -6.87 5.32 -10.70
N LYS A 80 -7.24 4.06 -10.44
CA LYS A 80 -7.26 3.02 -11.47
C LYS A 80 -8.22 3.41 -12.59
N LYS A 81 -9.40 3.96 -12.25
CA LYS A 81 -10.40 4.45 -13.22
C LYS A 81 -9.86 5.62 -14.06
N TRP A 82 -9.10 6.53 -13.46
CA TRP A 82 -8.56 7.70 -14.16
C TRP A 82 -7.31 7.42 -15.00
N HIS A 83 -6.73 6.22 -14.91
CA HIS A 83 -5.47 5.85 -15.56
C HIS A 83 -4.31 6.83 -15.28
N ILE A 84 -4.38 7.60 -14.19
CA ILE A 84 -3.40 8.65 -13.86
C ILE A 84 -1.99 8.09 -13.74
N LEU A 85 -1.87 6.87 -13.22
CA LEU A 85 -0.60 6.19 -13.04
C LEU A 85 0.04 5.74 -14.36
N ARG A 86 -0.72 5.69 -15.48
CA ARG A 86 -0.16 5.37 -16.81
C ARG A 86 0.81 6.44 -17.32
N LYS A 87 0.67 7.69 -16.86
CA LYS A 87 1.53 8.82 -17.25
C LYS A 87 2.58 9.21 -16.19
N ALA A 88 2.58 8.56 -15.02
CA ALA A 88 3.39 8.98 -13.87
C ALA A 88 4.83 8.42 -13.85
N GLY A 89 5.22 7.59 -14.83
CA GLY A 89 6.39 6.71 -14.77
C GLY A 89 7.79 7.34 -14.74
N CYS A 90 7.97 8.66 -14.71
CA CYS A 90 9.31 9.26 -14.92
C CYS A 90 9.79 10.27 -13.87
N SER A 91 9.04 10.62 -12.83
CA SER A 91 9.55 11.59 -11.84
C SER A 91 9.04 11.35 -10.43
N HIS A 92 9.97 11.22 -9.49
CA HIS A 92 9.71 11.04 -8.05
C HIS A 92 8.92 12.22 -7.46
N SER A 93 9.25 13.44 -7.89
CA SER A 93 8.54 14.67 -7.53
C SER A 93 7.10 14.71 -8.04
N ARG A 94 6.83 14.21 -9.26
CA ARG A 94 5.49 14.12 -9.83
C ARG A 94 4.67 13.03 -9.13
N LEU A 95 5.31 11.95 -8.71
CA LEU A 95 4.67 10.87 -7.94
C LEU A 95 4.26 11.36 -6.54
N ILE A 96 5.11 12.13 -5.85
CA ILE A 96 4.75 12.77 -4.58
C ILE A 96 3.58 13.74 -4.76
N ALA A 97 3.61 14.60 -5.80
CA ALA A 97 2.52 15.53 -6.08
C ALA A 97 1.20 14.81 -6.39
N ILE A 98 1.26 13.69 -7.13
CA ILE A 98 0.10 12.84 -7.40
C ILE A 98 -0.42 12.22 -6.09
N ILE A 99 0.44 11.65 -5.25
CA ILE A 99 0.06 11.09 -3.94
C ILE A 99 -0.59 12.15 -3.06
N GLN A 100 -0.03 13.36 -2.98
CA GLN A 100 -0.60 14.46 -2.22
C GLN A 100 -1.98 14.86 -2.76
N ALA A 101 -2.10 15.05 -4.08
CA ALA A 101 -3.38 15.37 -4.72
C ALA A 101 -4.43 14.27 -4.50
N ILE A 102 -4.04 12.99 -4.55
CA ILE A 102 -4.89 11.85 -4.22
C ILE A 102 -5.38 11.93 -2.78
N LEU A 103 -4.46 12.13 -1.83
CA LEU A 103 -4.79 12.19 -0.41
C LEU A 103 -5.77 13.34 -0.13
N THR A 104 -5.56 14.51 -0.74
CA THR A 104 -6.49 15.65 -0.64
C THR A 104 -7.86 15.33 -1.23
N LEU A 105 -7.92 14.73 -2.42
CA LEU A 105 -9.19 14.35 -3.08
C LEU A 105 -9.96 13.28 -2.30
N CYS A 106 -9.28 12.31 -1.69
CA CYS A 106 -9.92 11.29 -0.85
C CYS A 106 -10.41 11.85 0.48
N HIS A 107 -9.80 12.93 0.97
CA HIS A 107 -10.19 13.59 2.21
C HIS A 107 -11.41 14.52 2.05
N GLN A 108 -11.60 15.10 0.85
CA GLN A 108 -12.74 16.01 0.56
C GLN A 108 -14.01 15.31 0.06
N ALA A 109 -13.95 14.01 -0.23
CA ALA A 109 -15.10 13.22 -0.68
C ALA A 109 -15.84 12.50 0.47
N GLY A 110 -15.56 12.88 1.73
CA GLY A 110 -16.19 12.36 2.95
C GLY A 110 -17.11 13.37 3.59
#